data_AF-A0A9D4XFT9-F1
#
_entry.id   AF-A0A9D4XFT9-F1
#
_cell.length_a   1.000
_cell.length_b   1.000
_cell.length_c   1.000
_cell.angle_alpha   90.00
_cell.angle_beta   90.00
_cell.angle_gamma   90.00
#
_symmetry.space_group_name_H-M   'P 1'
#
loop_
_entity.id
_entity.type
_entity.pdbx_description
1 polymer ?
#
loop_
_entity_poly.entity_id
_entity_poly.type
_entity_poly.pdbx_seq_one_letter_code
_entity_poly.pdbx_strand_id
1 'polypeptide(L)'
;MHTTLVAGWASSMALYELAIFDPSDPVLDPMWRQGMSVICFMTRLGITNSWGGWNITEGTITNPGIWSYEGVAATHIVFSGLCFFAAIWHWVYWDLEIFCDERNGKPSLDLPKIFGIHLFLAGVACFGFGAFHVTGLFGPGIWVSDPYGLTGRVQSVNPVWGVDGFDPFVPGGIASHHIAAGTLGILAGLFHLSVRPPQRLYKGLCMGNIETVLSSSIVVVFYAAFVVVGTMWYGSATTPIELFGPTRYQWDQGYFQQEIYRRVGSGLVENQSLSEAWSKIPEKLAFYDYISNNPAKGDLFTAGSMDNGDGIVTETELFEQMFLFEGKNRSRVSNNPRGWFTFGHASFSLLFFFGHIWHGARTLFRDVFVGIDPDLDAQVEFGAFQKLGDPTTKK
;
A
#
# COMPACT_ATOMS: atom_id res chain seq x y z
N MET A 1 -2.53 13.22 17.61
CA MET A 1 -3.15 12.02 18.21
C MET A 1 -3.37 10.91 17.19
N HIS A 2 -4.12 11.10 16.10
CA HIS A 2 -4.31 10.03 15.10
C HIS A 2 -2.98 9.42 14.61
N THR A 3 -1.98 10.24 14.27
CA THR A 3 -0.63 9.79 13.88
C THR A 3 0.06 8.96 14.97
N THR A 4 -0.12 9.29 16.25
CA THR A 4 0.38 8.49 17.39
C THR A 4 -0.17 7.08 17.33
N LEU A 5 -1.48 6.94 17.16
CA LEU A 5 -2.15 5.63 17.15
C LEU A 5 -1.70 4.78 15.98
N VAL A 6 -1.57 5.37 14.78
CA VAL A 6 -1.09 4.65 13.59
C VAL A 6 0.37 4.21 13.74
N ALA A 7 1.27 5.09 14.23
CA ALA A 7 2.66 4.73 14.47
C ALA A 7 2.81 3.68 15.58
N GLY A 8 2.00 3.77 16.63
CA GLY A 8 1.93 2.79 17.71
C GLY A 8 1.47 1.43 17.20
N TRP A 9 0.40 1.39 16.40
CA TRP A 9 -0.07 0.17 15.72
C TRP A 9 1.02 -0.46 14.87
N ALA A 10 1.74 0.33 14.06
CA ALA A 10 2.81 -0.19 13.21
C ALA A 10 3.92 -0.87 14.01
N SER A 11 4.34 -0.26 15.13
CA SER A 11 5.31 -0.86 16.04
C SER A 11 4.77 -2.13 16.71
N SER A 12 3.57 -2.06 17.30
CA SER A 12 2.96 -3.21 17.99
C SER A 12 2.75 -4.38 17.05
N MET A 13 2.32 -4.14 15.81
CA MET A 13 2.17 -5.19 14.80
C MET A 13 3.52 -5.79 14.40
N ALA A 14 4.55 -4.96 14.19
CA ALA A 14 5.89 -5.45 13.86
C ALA A 14 6.49 -6.30 14.99
N LEU A 15 6.35 -5.86 16.26
CA LEU A 15 6.81 -6.63 17.42
C LEU A 15 6.02 -7.93 17.59
N TYR A 16 4.71 -7.91 17.32
CA TYR A 16 3.89 -9.12 17.34
C TYR A 16 4.34 -10.12 16.28
N GLU A 17 4.50 -9.68 15.03
CA GLU A 17 4.99 -10.53 13.94
C GLU A 17 6.38 -11.09 14.26
N LEU A 18 7.32 -10.27 14.72
CA LEU A 18 8.66 -10.73 15.11
C LEU A 18 8.65 -11.74 16.27
N ALA A 19 7.65 -11.70 17.15
CA ALA A 19 7.55 -12.62 18.28
C ALA A 19 7.03 -14.02 17.86
N ILE A 20 6.38 -14.13 16.71
CA ILE A 20 5.78 -15.39 16.24
C ILE A 20 6.36 -15.90 14.92
N PHE A 21 7.12 -15.06 14.20
CA PHE A 21 7.71 -15.40 12.91
C PHE A 21 8.84 -16.43 13.07
N ASP A 22 8.78 -17.50 12.28
CA ASP A 22 9.82 -18.50 12.14
C ASP A 22 10.67 -18.20 10.90
N PRO A 23 11.95 -17.80 11.04
CA PRO A 23 12.84 -17.51 9.91
C PRO A 23 13.58 -18.75 9.38
N SER A 24 13.27 -19.97 9.85
CA SER A 24 14.10 -21.16 9.58
C SER A 24 14.03 -21.69 8.16
N ASP A 25 12.89 -21.56 7.47
CA ASP A 25 12.67 -22.07 6.12
C ASP A 25 12.01 -21.04 5.19
N PRO A 26 12.79 -20.23 4.45
CA PRO A 26 12.24 -19.27 3.48
C PRO A 26 11.76 -19.90 2.16
N VAL A 27 11.93 -21.22 1.98
CA VAL A 27 11.53 -21.97 0.79
C VAL A 27 10.08 -22.45 0.94
N LEU A 28 9.77 -23.19 2.01
CA LEU A 28 8.47 -23.84 2.20
C LEU A 28 7.64 -23.23 3.34
N ASP A 29 8.25 -22.47 4.25
CA ASP A 29 7.53 -21.67 5.26
C ASP A 29 7.86 -20.17 5.22
N PRO A 30 7.74 -19.49 4.04
CA PRO A 30 8.01 -18.06 3.93
C PRO A 30 6.99 -17.20 4.69
N MET A 31 7.32 -15.92 4.92
CA MET A 31 6.49 -14.97 5.68
C MET A 31 4.99 -14.93 5.30
N TRP A 32 4.65 -15.13 4.01
CA TRP A 32 3.27 -15.09 3.54
C TRP A 32 2.47 -16.35 3.89
N ARG A 33 3.13 -17.47 4.21
CA ARG A 33 2.50 -18.67 4.77
C ARG A 33 2.09 -18.45 6.21
N GLN A 34 2.99 -17.87 7.00
CA GLN A 34 2.83 -17.60 8.43
C GLN A 34 1.86 -16.46 8.77
N GLY A 35 1.23 -15.83 7.76
CA GLY A 35 0.26 -14.75 7.96
C GLY A 35 0.91 -13.40 8.32
N MET A 36 2.18 -13.20 7.96
CA MET A 36 2.87 -11.93 8.19
C MET A 36 2.34 -10.86 7.22
N SER A 37 2.27 -9.61 7.68
CA SER A 37 1.79 -8.47 6.90
C SER A 37 2.83 -7.37 6.87
N VAL A 38 3.24 -6.84 8.02
CA VAL A 38 4.13 -5.67 8.08
C VAL A 38 5.59 -6.01 7.83
N ILE A 39 6.05 -7.24 8.14
CA ILE A 39 7.37 -7.73 7.73
C ILE A 39 7.51 -7.65 6.21
N CYS A 40 6.49 -8.04 5.44
CA CYS A 40 6.50 -7.95 3.98
C CYS A 40 6.77 -6.52 3.49
N PHE A 41 6.16 -5.52 4.14
CA PHE A 41 6.37 -4.11 3.80
C PHE A 41 7.76 -3.59 4.19
N MET A 42 8.29 -4.02 5.34
CA MET A 42 9.65 -3.69 5.77
C MET A 42 10.69 -4.29 4.81
N THR A 43 10.55 -5.57 4.48
CA THR A 43 11.43 -6.28 3.54
C THR A 43 11.40 -5.69 2.14
N ARG A 44 10.23 -5.26 1.67
CA ARG A 44 10.09 -4.60 0.36
C ARG A 44 11.00 -3.38 0.19
N LEU A 45 11.30 -2.68 1.29
CA LEU A 45 12.07 -1.43 1.28
C LEU A 45 13.49 -1.54 1.84
N GLY A 46 13.99 -2.77 2.03
CA GLY A 46 15.40 -3.00 2.34
C GLY A 46 15.71 -3.54 3.74
N ILE A 47 14.70 -3.74 4.59
CA ILE A 47 14.91 -4.29 5.93
C ILE A 47 14.81 -5.81 5.85
N THR A 48 15.96 -6.48 5.83
CA THR A 48 16.04 -7.95 5.67
C THR A 48 16.64 -8.67 6.87
N ASN A 49 17.19 -7.93 7.83
CA ASN A 49 18.01 -8.48 8.91
C ASN A 49 17.31 -8.30 10.27
N SER A 50 17.50 -9.26 11.17
CA SER A 50 17.09 -9.19 12.57
C SER A 50 18.29 -9.10 13.50
N TRP A 51 18.10 -8.46 14.66
CA TRP A 51 19.03 -8.53 15.80
C TRP A 51 19.20 -9.93 16.39
N GLY A 52 18.28 -10.86 16.07
CA GLY A 52 18.40 -12.29 16.36
C GLY A 52 19.41 -13.04 15.47
N GLY A 53 20.09 -12.35 14.54
CA GLY A 53 21.18 -12.93 13.76
C GLY A 53 20.75 -13.69 12.50
N TRP A 54 19.50 -13.54 12.06
CA TRP A 54 18.98 -14.13 10.83
C TRP A 54 18.68 -13.07 9.75
N ASN A 55 18.70 -13.54 8.50
CA ASN A 55 18.30 -12.78 7.31
C ASN A 55 17.14 -13.50 6.59
N ILE A 56 16.23 -12.73 6.00
CA ILE A 56 15.01 -13.24 5.36
C ILE A 56 15.20 -14.11 4.11
N THR A 57 16.31 -13.96 3.38
CA THR A 57 16.61 -14.70 2.14
C THR A 57 17.54 -15.90 2.35
N GLU A 58 17.76 -16.32 3.60
CA GLU A 58 18.79 -17.27 4.07
C GLU A 58 20.08 -16.59 4.54
N GLY A 59 20.65 -17.17 5.61
CA GLY A 59 21.96 -16.81 6.15
C GLY A 59 21.94 -16.33 7.60
N THR A 60 23.07 -16.56 8.27
CA THR A 60 23.35 -15.96 9.58
C THR A 60 24.08 -14.63 9.37
N ILE A 61 23.64 -13.60 10.10
CA ILE A 61 24.25 -12.29 10.07
C ILE A 61 24.86 -11.96 11.44
N THR A 62 26.13 -11.55 11.43
CA THR A 62 26.85 -11.21 12.67
C THR A 62 26.59 -9.78 13.12
N ASN A 63 26.37 -8.84 12.19
CA ASN A 63 26.05 -7.46 12.49
C ASN A 63 24.95 -6.92 11.57
N PRO A 64 23.68 -6.98 12.00
CA PRO A 64 22.53 -6.47 11.24
C PRO A 64 22.45 -4.94 11.20
N GLY A 65 23.31 -4.23 11.92
CA GLY A 65 23.27 -2.77 12.05
C GLY A 65 22.08 -2.28 12.89
N ILE A 66 21.83 -0.96 12.83
CA ILE A 66 20.74 -0.32 13.60
C ILE A 66 19.38 -0.57 12.94
N TRP A 67 19.32 -0.58 11.60
CA TRP A 67 18.09 -0.71 10.82
C TRP A 67 17.74 -2.19 10.56
N SER A 68 17.43 -2.91 11.64
CA SER A 68 16.77 -4.21 11.61
C SER A 68 15.25 -4.07 11.72
N TYR A 69 14.50 -5.17 11.65
CA TYR A 69 13.07 -5.16 11.94
C TYR A 69 12.77 -4.61 13.34
N GLU A 70 13.56 -5.00 14.35
CA GLU A 70 13.44 -4.50 15.72
C GLU A 70 13.75 -3.00 15.80
N GLY A 71 14.80 -2.53 15.11
CA GLY A 71 15.16 -1.11 15.07
C GLY A 71 14.06 -0.25 14.45
N VAL A 72 13.40 -0.74 13.40
CA VAL A 72 12.22 -0.07 12.80
C VAL A 72 11.07 -0.03 13.79
N ALA A 73 10.76 -1.15 14.44
CA ALA A 73 9.67 -1.23 15.42
C ALA A 73 9.92 -0.31 16.63
N ALA A 74 11.16 -0.25 17.13
CA ALA A 74 11.58 0.61 18.23
C ALA A 74 11.49 2.11 17.84
N THR A 75 11.86 2.45 16.61
CA THR A 75 11.76 3.84 16.13
C THR A 75 10.30 4.29 16.05
N HIS A 76 9.39 3.42 15.59
CA HIS A 76 7.97 3.73 15.51
C HIS A 76 7.30 3.94 16.88
N ILE A 77 7.66 3.15 17.91
CA ILE A 77 7.09 3.36 19.26
C ILE A 77 7.59 4.66 19.89
N VAL A 78 8.88 4.99 19.74
CA VAL A 78 9.43 6.26 20.21
C VAL A 78 8.75 7.43 19.51
N PHE A 79 8.62 7.37 18.18
CA PHE A 79 7.94 8.39 17.40
C PHE A 79 6.46 8.55 17.79
N SER A 80 5.77 7.44 18.07
CA SER A 80 4.40 7.47 18.59
C SER A 80 4.31 8.27 19.89
N GLY A 81 5.20 7.99 20.85
CA GLY A 81 5.28 8.73 22.12
C GLY A 81 5.58 10.22 21.94
N LEU A 82 6.50 10.59 21.05
CA LEU A 82 6.78 11.99 20.73
C LEU A 82 5.54 12.70 20.17
N CYS A 83 4.85 12.07 19.22
CA CYS A 83 3.61 12.60 18.65
C CYS A 83 2.48 12.72 19.70
N PHE A 84 2.47 11.83 20.70
CA PHE A 84 1.50 11.87 21.78
C PHE A 84 1.68 13.11 22.65
N PHE A 85 2.92 13.37 23.09
CA PHE A 85 3.22 14.58 23.87
C PHE A 85 2.97 15.86 23.08
N ALA A 86 3.34 15.88 21.79
CA ALA A 86 3.02 17.01 20.92
C ALA A 86 1.50 17.24 20.80
N ALA A 87 0.69 16.17 20.73
CA ALA A 87 -0.76 16.28 20.68
C ALA A 87 -1.35 16.87 21.96
N ILE A 88 -0.84 16.50 23.14
CA ILE A 88 -1.24 17.10 24.42
C ILE A 88 -0.91 18.59 24.41
N TRP A 89 0.30 18.95 24.01
CA TRP A 89 0.72 20.34 23.95
C TRP A 89 -0.19 21.17 23.04
N HIS A 90 -0.45 20.70 21.82
CA HIS A 90 -1.32 21.40 20.86
C HIS A 90 -2.79 21.49 21.31
N TRP A 91 -3.25 20.53 22.11
CA TRP A 91 -4.60 20.59 22.70
C TRP A 91 -4.70 21.64 23.79
N VAL A 92 -3.70 21.71 24.68
CA VAL A 92 -3.68 22.67 25.79
C VAL A 92 -3.46 24.10 25.29
N TYR A 93 -2.51 24.29 24.39
CA TYR A 93 -2.14 25.59 23.82
C TYR A 93 -2.77 25.77 22.44
N TRP A 94 -4.10 25.69 22.37
CA TRP A 94 -4.85 25.78 21.11
C TRP A 94 -5.02 27.22 20.61
N ASP A 95 -5.13 28.18 21.52
CA ASP A 95 -5.38 29.60 21.21
C ASP A 95 -4.07 30.35 20.90
N LEU A 96 -3.48 30.03 19.75
CA LEU A 96 -2.26 30.66 19.26
C LEU A 96 -2.60 31.75 18.25
N GLU A 97 -1.90 32.89 18.35
CA GLU A 97 -2.08 34.04 17.46
C GLU A 97 -1.96 33.69 15.97
N ILE A 98 -1.12 32.71 15.62
CA ILE A 98 -0.95 32.21 14.24
C ILE A 98 -2.24 31.66 13.61
N PHE A 99 -3.22 31.23 14.42
CA PHE A 99 -4.50 30.73 13.93
C PHE A 99 -5.55 31.84 13.78
N CYS A 100 -5.28 33.05 14.26
CA CYS A 100 -6.22 34.16 14.27
C CYS A 100 -5.93 35.15 13.12
N ASP A 101 -6.96 35.55 12.39
CA ASP A 101 -6.86 36.64 11.41
C ASP A 101 -6.82 37.99 12.13
N GLU A 102 -5.68 38.69 12.08
CA GLU A 102 -5.47 39.99 12.72
C GLU A 102 -6.57 41.03 12.40
N ARG A 103 -7.21 40.92 11.24
CA ARG A 103 -8.22 41.89 10.79
C ARG A 103 -9.56 41.75 11.53
N ASN A 104 -9.87 40.56 12.04
CA ASN A 104 -11.18 40.27 12.64
C ASN A 104 -11.14 39.43 13.92
N GLY A 105 -9.95 38.98 14.35
CA GLY A 105 -9.74 38.18 15.55
C GLY A 105 -10.34 36.78 15.51
N LYS A 106 -10.74 36.28 14.33
CA LYS A 106 -11.36 34.95 14.19
C LYS A 106 -10.36 33.91 13.68
N PRO A 107 -10.58 32.62 14.01
CA PRO A 107 -9.78 31.55 13.45
C PRO A 107 -9.87 31.53 11.92
N SER A 108 -8.72 31.43 11.25
CA SER A 108 -8.67 31.36 9.79
C SER A 108 -7.48 30.51 9.31
N LEU A 109 -7.68 29.80 8.20
CA LEU A 109 -6.63 29.03 7.54
C LEU A 109 -6.61 29.37 6.06
N ASP A 110 -5.45 29.77 5.54
CA ASP A 110 -5.24 30.00 4.12
C ASP A 110 -5.01 28.66 3.40
N LEU A 111 -6.08 27.87 3.26
CA LEU A 111 -6.04 26.49 2.74
C LEU A 111 -5.29 26.35 1.40
N PRO A 112 -5.46 27.25 0.40
CA PRO A 112 -4.71 27.17 -0.86
C PRO A 112 -3.19 27.27 -0.67
N LYS A 113 -2.73 28.12 0.27
CA LYS A 113 -1.30 28.27 0.56
C LYS A 113 -0.77 27.08 1.34
N ILE A 114 -1.52 26.60 2.34
CA ILE A 114 -1.19 25.38 3.09
C ILE A 114 -1.03 24.18 2.13
N PHE A 115 -1.93 24.05 1.15
CA PHE A 115 -1.82 23.05 0.09
C PHE A 115 -0.50 23.18 -0.69
N GLY A 116 -0.10 24.40 -1.09
CA GLY A 116 1.18 24.63 -1.76
C GLY A 116 2.40 24.22 -0.92
N ILE A 117 2.41 24.54 0.38
CA ILE A 117 3.46 24.12 1.32
C ILE A 117 3.56 22.59 1.38
N HIS A 118 2.44 21.92 1.64
CA HIS A 118 2.41 20.46 1.77
C HIS A 118 2.74 19.75 0.46
N LEU A 119 2.26 20.24 -0.68
CA LEU A 119 2.57 19.68 -2.00
C LEU A 119 4.06 19.83 -2.34
N PHE A 120 4.68 20.97 -2.02
CA PHE A 120 6.11 21.17 -2.19
C PHE A 120 6.91 20.16 -1.36
N LEU A 121 6.60 20.02 -0.07
CA LEU A 121 7.26 19.06 0.82
C LEU A 121 7.05 17.61 0.36
N ALA A 122 5.85 17.25 -0.08
CA ALA A 122 5.55 15.94 -0.66
C ALA A 122 6.36 15.69 -1.94
N GLY A 123 6.52 16.70 -2.80
CA GLY A 123 7.36 16.62 -4.00
C GLY A 123 8.83 16.38 -3.67
N VAL A 124 9.39 17.11 -2.70
CA VAL A 124 10.77 16.92 -2.23
C VAL A 124 10.96 15.51 -1.65
N ALA A 125 10.05 15.05 -0.80
CA ALA A 125 10.11 13.71 -0.22
C ALA A 125 10.00 12.60 -1.28
N CYS A 126 9.07 12.74 -2.23
CA CYS A 126 8.87 11.80 -3.33
C CYS A 126 10.11 11.71 -4.24
N PHE A 127 10.66 12.87 -4.63
CA PHE A 127 11.89 12.94 -5.41
C PHE A 127 13.05 12.29 -4.68
N GLY A 128 13.26 12.62 -3.40
CA GLY A 128 14.34 12.07 -2.59
C GLY A 128 14.23 10.55 -2.43
N PHE A 129 13.03 10.03 -2.19
CA PHE A 129 12.81 8.59 -2.13
C PHE A 129 13.19 7.88 -3.44
N GLY A 130 12.73 8.41 -4.58
CA GLY A 130 13.09 7.84 -5.89
C GLY A 130 14.58 7.96 -6.20
N ALA A 131 15.15 9.16 -6.05
CA ALA A 131 16.51 9.48 -6.48
C ALA A 131 17.60 8.87 -5.60
N PHE A 132 17.32 8.63 -4.31
CA PHE A 132 18.31 8.16 -3.33
C PHE A 132 18.01 6.76 -2.78
N HIS A 133 16.78 6.52 -2.30
CA HIS A 133 16.43 5.25 -1.65
C HIS A 133 16.28 4.13 -2.69
N VAL A 134 15.42 4.32 -3.69
CA VAL A 134 15.07 3.29 -4.69
C VAL A 134 16.25 2.97 -5.61
N THR A 135 16.98 3.99 -6.07
CA THR A 135 18.18 3.81 -6.91
C THR A 135 19.34 3.16 -6.17
N GLY A 136 19.29 3.13 -4.84
CA GLY A 136 20.41 2.71 -4.00
C GLY A 136 21.60 3.68 -4.03
N LEU A 137 21.42 4.91 -4.52
CA LEU A 137 22.49 5.92 -4.51
C LEU A 137 22.87 6.33 -3.08
N PHE A 138 21.88 6.42 -2.18
CA PHE A 138 22.08 6.71 -0.76
C PHE A 138 21.07 5.96 0.11
N GLY A 139 20.65 4.78 -0.33
CA GLY A 139 19.74 3.88 0.39
C GLY A 139 19.94 2.44 -0.04
N PRO A 140 19.14 1.50 0.49
CA PRO A 140 19.32 0.07 0.23
C PRO A 140 18.77 -0.39 -1.12
N GLY A 141 17.97 0.44 -1.81
CA GLY A 141 17.17 -0.02 -2.95
C GLY A 141 15.82 -0.60 -2.51
N ILE A 142 15.27 -1.49 -3.35
CA ILE A 142 13.98 -2.15 -3.10
C ILE A 142 14.06 -3.64 -3.43
N TRP A 143 13.08 -4.42 -3.00
CA TRP A 143 12.98 -5.84 -3.37
C TRP A 143 12.74 -6.01 -4.87
N VAL A 144 13.56 -6.86 -5.51
CA VAL A 144 13.42 -7.27 -6.91
C VAL A 144 13.64 -8.79 -6.99
N SER A 145 12.91 -9.46 -7.88
CA SER A 145 13.03 -10.89 -8.09
C SER A 145 13.00 -11.27 -9.57
N ASP A 146 13.34 -12.53 -9.85
CA ASP A 146 13.13 -13.15 -11.15
C ASP A 146 11.63 -13.42 -11.42
N PRO A 147 11.24 -13.72 -12.67
CA PRO A 147 9.83 -13.91 -13.04
C PRO A 147 9.09 -15.02 -12.29
N TYR A 148 9.81 -15.94 -11.63
CA TYR A 148 9.24 -17.06 -10.89
C TYR A 148 9.44 -16.96 -9.37
N GLY A 149 9.96 -15.83 -8.86
CA GLY A 149 10.08 -15.58 -7.42
C GLY A 149 11.04 -16.51 -6.69
N LEU A 150 12.12 -16.94 -7.35
CA LEU A 150 13.06 -17.91 -6.78
C LEU A 150 14.26 -17.23 -6.12
N THR A 151 14.65 -16.05 -6.62
CA THR A 151 15.92 -15.38 -6.30
C THR A 151 15.73 -13.92 -5.86
N GLY A 152 14.62 -13.66 -5.16
CA GLY A 152 14.30 -12.33 -4.67
C GLY A 152 15.32 -11.82 -3.68
N ARG A 153 15.69 -10.55 -3.82
CA ARG A 153 16.58 -9.84 -2.89
C ARG A 153 16.41 -8.34 -3.05
N VAL A 154 16.89 -7.59 -2.07
CA VAL A 154 16.97 -6.13 -2.13
C VAL A 154 18.09 -5.73 -3.09
N GLN A 155 17.79 -4.82 -4.02
CA GLN A 155 18.74 -4.35 -5.03
C GLN A 155 18.51 -2.86 -5.36
N SER A 156 19.60 -2.20 -5.75
CA SER A 156 19.54 -0.90 -6.44
C SER A 156 18.78 -1.01 -7.75
N VAL A 157 17.90 -0.05 -8.04
CA VAL A 157 17.08 -0.05 -9.26
C VAL A 157 17.38 1.18 -10.12
N ASN A 158 17.91 0.94 -11.33
CA ASN A 158 18.12 2.01 -12.29
C ASN A 158 16.78 2.50 -12.89
N PRO A 159 16.57 3.81 -13.02
CA PRO A 159 15.33 4.35 -13.57
C PRO A 159 15.20 4.03 -15.07
N VAL A 160 14.00 3.65 -15.49
CA VAL A 160 13.65 3.42 -16.90
C VAL A 160 12.74 4.54 -17.38
N TRP A 161 13.20 5.26 -18.41
CA TRP A 161 12.51 6.45 -18.94
C TRP A 161 11.73 6.18 -20.23
N GLY A 162 11.92 5.02 -20.84
CA GLY A 162 11.19 4.59 -22.04
C GLY A 162 9.77 4.09 -21.72
N VAL A 163 9.11 3.53 -22.73
CA VAL A 163 7.74 2.98 -22.61
C VAL A 163 7.67 1.87 -21.57
N ASP A 164 8.73 1.06 -21.44
CA ASP A 164 8.80 -0.02 -20.45
C ASP A 164 8.73 0.49 -19.00
N GLY A 165 8.98 1.77 -18.74
CA GLY A 165 8.80 2.37 -17.42
C GLY A 165 7.34 2.44 -16.96
N PHE A 166 6.38 2.22 -17.88
CA PHE A 166 4.96 2.11 -17.57
C PHE A 166 4.49 0.66 -17.43
N ASP A 167 5.35 -0.33 -17.68
CA ASP A 167 5.05 -1.72 -17.39
C ASP A 167 5.03 -1.92 -15.86
N PRO A 168 3.91 -2.37 -15.27
CA PRO A 168 3.81 -2.56 -13.82
C PRO A 168 4.76 -3.63 -13.27
N PHE A 169 5.40 -4.43 -14.11
CA PHE A 169 6.36 -5.47 -13.72
C PHE A 169 7.83 -5.07 -13.92
N VAL A 170 8.12 -3.89 -14.47
CA VAL A 170 9.50 -3.36 -14.61
C VAL A 170 9.83 -2.43 -13.43
N PRO A 171 10.69 -2.84 -12.48
CA PRO A 171 10.96 -2.04 -11.27
C PRO A 171 11.55 -0.66 -11.57
N GLY A 172 12.28 -0.52 -12.69
CA GLY A 172 12.86 0.75 -13.12
C GLY A 172 11.84 1.86 -13.35
N GLY A 173 10.59 1.51 -13.65
CA GLY A 173 9.46 2.44 -13.72
C GLY A 173 9.12 3.08 -12.38
N ILE A 174 9.35 2.38 -11.26
CA ILE A 174 9.11 2.91 -9.90
C ILE A 174 10.07 4.08 -9.62
N ALA A 175 11.35 3.90 -9.94
CA ALA A 175 12.36 4.93 -9.74
C ALA A 175 12.08 6.17 -10.61
N SER A 176 11.82 5.99 -11.91
CA SER A 176 11.50 7.11 -12.81
C SER A 176 10.19 7.79 -12.43
N HIS A 177 9.16 7.04 -11.99
CA HIS A 177 7.92 7.60 -11.47
C HIS A 177 8.17 8.55 -10.30
N HIS A 178 8.89 8.12 -9.26
CA HIS A 178 9.12 8.95 -8.07
C HIS A 178 9.96 10.18 -8.38
N ILE A 179 10.98 10.05 -9.23
CA ILE A 179 11.81 11.19 -9.65
C ILE A 179 10.95 12.20 -10.43
N ALA A 180 10.23 11.76 -11.46
CA ALA A 180 9.42 12.65 -12.29
C ALA A 180 8.25 13.29 -11.52
N ALA A 181 7.48 12.48 -10.78
CA ALA A 181 6.36 12.97 -9.99
C ALA A 181 6.82 13.89 -8.85
N GLY A 182 7.96 13.59 -8.21
CA GLY A 182 8.58 14.44 -7.21
C GLY A 182 8.99 15.80 -7.78
N THR A 183 9.68 15.82 -8.92
CA THR A 183 10.04 17.07 -9.62
C THR A 183 8.79 17.88 -9.98
N LEU A 184 7.75 17.24 -10.53
CA LEU A 184 6.49 17.93 -10.85
C LEU A 184 5.79 18.46 -9.59
N GLY A 185 5.78 17.69 -8.49
CA GLY A 185 5.21 18.09 -7.21
C GLY A 185 5.91 19.32 -6.61
N ILE A 186 7.23 19.43 -6.75
CA ILE A 186 8.00 20.61 -6.35
C ILE A 186 7.55 21.84 -7.16
N LEU A 187 7.50 21.72 -8.49
CA LEU A 187 7.11 22.82 -9.37
C LEU A 187 5.65 23.25 -9.13
N ALA A 188 4.74 22.28 -8.97
CA ALA A 188 3.34 22.53 -8.67
C ALA A 188 3.16 23.16 -7.27
N GLY A 189 3.91 22.71 -6.26
CA GLY A 189 3.91 23.30 -4.93
C GLY A 189 4.33 24.77 -4.97
N LEU A 190 5.42 25.10 -5.69
CA LEU A 190 5.86 26.47 -5.90
C LEU A 190 4.84 27.32 -6.66
N PHE A 191 4.17 26.76 -7.66
CA PHE A 191 3.06 27.42 -8.34
C PHE A 191 1.93 27.76 -7.36
N HIS A 192 1.50 26.81 -6.53
CA HIS A 192 0.44 27.02 -5.54
C HIS A 192 0.81 27.99 -4.41
N LEU A 193 2.10 28.15 -4.13
CA LEU A 193 2.60 29.19 -3.24
C LEU A 193 2.62 30.58 -3.89
N SER A 194 2.87 30.64 -5.19
CA SER A 194 3.04 31.88 -5.95
C SER A 194 1.74 32.46 -6.49
N VAL A 195 0.71 31.63 -6.69
CA VAL A 195 -0.51 32.00 -7.41
C VAL A 195 -1.75 31.80 -6.54
N ARG A 196 -2.57 32.86 -6.40
CA ARG A 196 -3.87 32.77 -5.71
C ARG A 196 -4.91 32.09 -6.60
N PRO A 197 -5.87 31.34 -6.02
CA PRO A 197 -6.95 30.75 -6.80
C PRO A 197 -7.78 31.81 -7.54
N PRO A 198 -8.17 31.56 -8.79
CA PRO A 198 -9.15 32.39 -9.49
C PRO A 198 -10.45 32.49 -8.69
N GLN A 199 -11.04 33.69 -8.65
CA GLN A 199 -12.25 33.95 -7.86
C GLN A 199 -13.41 32.99 -8.18
N ARG A 200 -13.58 32.64 -9.47
CA ARG A 200 -14.59 31.69 -9.92
C ARG A 200 -14.41 30.31 -9.29
N LEU A 201 -13.17 29.80 -9.24
CA LEU A 201 -12.87 28.51 -8.62
C LEU A 201 -12.97 28.59 -7.09
N TYR A 202 -12.49 29.67 -6.48
CA TYR A 202 -12.58 29.87 -5.04
C TYR A 202 -14.03 29.80 -4.55
N LYS A 203 -14.95 30.47 -5.26
CA LYS A 203 -16.39 30.43 -4.98
C LYS A 203 -17.01 29.09 -5.35
N GLY A 204 -16.76 28.60 -6.57
CA GLY A 204 -17.39 27.38 -7.09
C GLY A 204 -17.02 26.12 -6.31
N LEU A 205 -15.82 26.06 -5.74
CA LEU A 205 -15.35 24.93 -4.93
C LEU A 205 -15.36 25.24 -3.42
N CYS A 206 -16.00 26.34 -2.99
CA CYS A 206 -16.11 26.69 -1.58
C CYS A 206 -14.76 26.66 -0.83
N MET A 207 -13.66 27.17 -1.42
CA MET A 207 -12.29 26.99 -0.90
C MET A 207 -12.02 27.63 0.47
N GLY A 208 -12.95 28.42 1.00
CA GLY A 208 -12.92 28.91 2.38
C GLY A 208 -13.46 27.93 3.42
N ASN A 209 -14.03 26.79 3.00
CA ASN A 209 -14.55 25.74 3.87
C ASN A 209 -13.59 24.54 3.88
N ILE A 210 -13.04 24.20 5.06
CA ILE A 210 -12.12 23.07 5.20
C ILE A 210 -12.76 21.72 4.82
N GLU A 211 -14.08 21.59 4.90
CA GLU A 211 -14.80 20.37 4.51
C GLU A 211 -14.67 20.09 3.00
N THR A 212 -14.40 21.11 2.17
CA THR A 212 -14.09 20.87 0.75
C THR A 212 -12.78 20.10 0.58
N VAL A 213 -11.78 20.43 1.41
CA VAL A 213 -10.47 19.75 1.41
C VAL A 213 -10.64 18.33 1.94
N LEU A 214 -11.50 18.12 2.95
CA LEU A 214 -11.84 16.79 3.45
C LEU A 214 -12.47 15.94 2.33
N SER A 215 -13.52 16.44 1.67
CA SER A 215 -14.19 15.74 0.57
C SER A 215 -13.22 15.38 -0.57
N SER A 216 -12.43 16.34 -1.04
CA SER A 216 -11.48 16.11 -2.13
C SER A 216 -10.31 15.21 -1.72
N SER A 217 -9.89 15.24 -0.46
CA SER A 217 -8.84 14.33 0.04
C SER A 217 -9.35 12.89 0.13
N ILE A 218 -10.61 12.69 0.57
CA ILE A 218 -11.21 11.35 0.67
C ILE A 218 -11.28 10.68 -0.70
N VAL A 219 -11.66 11.39 -1.77
CA VAL A 219 -11.69 10.77 -3.12
C VAL A 219 -10.30 10.38 -3.62
N VAL A 220 -9.26 11.14 -3.28
CA VAL A 220 -7.87 10.79 -3.62
C VAL A 220 -7.41 9.56 -2.82
N VAL A 221 -7.77 9.46 -1.53
CA VAL A 221 -7.49 8.28 -0.70
C VAL A 221 -8.24 7.04 -1.22
N PHE A 222 -9.51 7.18 -1.59
CA PHE A 222 -10.30 6.13 -2.25
C PHE A 222 -9.61 5.65 -3.53
N TYR A 223 -9.21 6.57 -4.40
CA TYR A 223 -8.53 6.25 -5.66
C TYR A 223 -7.23 5.49 -5.41
N ALA A 224 -6.39 5.98 -4.49
CA ALA A 224 -5.15 5.30 -4.11
C ALA A 224 -5.41 3.89 -3.55
N ALA A 225 -6.42 3.73 -2.68
CA ALA A 225 -6.82 2.43 -2.15
C ALA A 225 -7.24 1.46 -3.28
N PHE A 226 -8.01 1.93 -4.26
CA PHE A 226 -8.44 1.11 -5.39
C PHE A 226 -7.27 0.70 -6.29
N VAL A 227 -6.30 1.60 -6.53
CA VAL A 227 -5.09 1.28 -7.30
C VAL A 227 -4.27 0.19 -6.60
N VAL A 228 -4.04 0.31 -5.28
CA VAL A 228 -3.25 -0.71 -4.55
C VAL A 228 -3.98 -2.04 -4.41
N VAL A 229 -5.31 -2.07 -4.39
CA VAL A 229 -6.12 -3.29 -4.52
C VAL A 229 -5.80 -3.99 -5.84
N GLY A 230 -5.82 -3.25 -6.94
CA GLY A 230 -5.50 -3.78 -8.26
C GLY A 230 -4.08 -4.36 -8.31
N THR A 231 -3.07 -3.57 -7.94
CA THR A 231 -1.66 -4.01 -8.01
C THR A 231 -1.35 -5.15 -7.03
N MET A 232 -2.05 -5.23 -5.90
CA MET A 232 -1.94 -6.38 -4.99
C MET A 232 -2.59 -7.62 -5.58
N TRP A 233 -3.79 -7.53 -6.16
CA TRP A 233 -4.49 -8.69 -6.67
C TRP A 233 -3.90 -9.28 -7.95
N TYR A 234 -3.54 -8.40 -8.91
CA TYR A 234 -2.98 -8.80 -10.20
C TYR A 234 -1.46 -9.04 -10.14
N GLY A 235 -0.77 -8.49 -9.15
CA GLY A 235 0.68 -8.47 -9.08
C GLY A 235 1.29 -7.26 -9.80
N SER A 236 2.46 -6.85 -9.32
CA SER A 236 3.31 -5.79 -9.87
C SER A 236 4.72 -5.94 -9.30
N ALA A 237 5.67 -5.13 -9.78
CA ALA A 237 7.00 -5.01 -9.20
C ALA A 237 6.99 -4.59 -7.71
N THR A 238 5.90 -3.99 -7.22
CA THR A 238 5.76 -3.57 -5.81
C THR A 238 5.05 -4.59 -4.92
N THR A 239 4.55 -5.69 -5.49
CA THR A 239 3.81 -6.75 -4.79
C THR A 239 4.38 -8.14 -5.12
N PRO A 240 5.70 -8.34 -4.92
CA PRO A 240 6.41 -9.57 -5.29
C PRO A 240 5.86 -10.80 -4.56
N ILE A 241 5.87 -11.94 -5.24
CA ILE A 241 5.25 -13.18 -4.73
C ILE A 241 5.99 -13.79 -3.54
N GLU A 242 7.28 -13.50 -3.38
CA GLU A 242 8.06 -13.95 -2.22
C GLU A 242 7.69 -13.24 -0.92
N LEU A 243 7.10 -12.04 -1.01
CA LEU A 243 6.67 -11.29 0.16
C LEU A 243 5.18 -11.46 0.43
N PHE A 244 4.35 -11.57 -0.61
CA PHE A 244 2.88 -11.57 -0.46
C PHE A 244 2.19 -12.86 -0.89
N GLY A 245 2.95 -13.87 -1.34
CA GLY A 245 2.44 -15.11 -1.93
C GLY A 245 2.08 -14.97 -3.42
N PRO A 246 1.87 -16.08 -4.13
CA PRO A 246 1.50 -16.06 -5.55
C PRO A 246 0.14 -15.42 -5.78
N THR A 247 -0.17 -15.13 -7.05
CA THR A 247 -1.47 -14.62 -7.48
C THR A 247 -2.37 -15.76 -7.94
N ARG A 248 -3.69 -15.55 -7.92
CA ARG A 248 -4.63 -16.54 -8.48
C ARG A 248 -4.43 -16.79 -9.98
N TYR A 249 -3.99 -15.77 -10.72
CA TYR A 249 -3.86 -15.82 -12.17
C TYR A 249 -2.73 -16.75 -12.61
N GLN A 250 -1.69 -16.88 -11.78
CA GLN A 250 -0.61 -17.84 -12.00
C GLN A 250 -1.12 -19.29 -11.92
N TRP A 251 -2.04 -19.59 -11.01
CA TRP A 251 -2.71 -20.89 -10.95
C TRP A 251 -3.66 -21.08 -12.15
N ASP A 252 -4.53 -20.10 -12.41
CA ASP A 252 -5.56 -20.17 -13.46
C ASP A 252 -4.97 -20.44 -14.86
N GLN A 253 -3.71 -20.06 -15.09
CA GLN A 253 -3.00 -20.22 -16.36
C GLN A 253 -1.94 -21.34 -16.35
N GLY A 254 -1.75 -22.05 -15.23
CA GLY A 254 -0.69 -23.04 -15.08
C GLY A 254 0.72 -22.45 -15.25
N TYR A 255 0.95 -21.23 -14.75
CA TYR A 255 2.19 -20.47 -14.97
C TYR A 255 3.44 -21.20 -14.45
N PHE A 256 3.39 -21.70 -13.21
CA PHE A 256 4.50 -22.44 -12.61
C PHE A 256 4.60 -23.85 -13.21
N GLN A 257 3.46 -24.53 -13.38
CA GLN A 257 3.37 -25.82 -14.05
C GLN A 257 4.08 -25.83 -15.42
N GLN A 258 3.83 -24.81 -16.26
CA GLN A 258 4.46 -24.69 -17.58
C GLN A 258 5.99 -24.56 -17.48
N GLU A 259 6.49 -23.76 -16.54
CA GLU A 259 7.94 -23.61 -16.33
C GLU A 259 8.58 -24.89 -15.80
N ILE A 260 7.91 -25.61 -14.89
CA ILE A 260 8.36 -26.91 -14.40
C ILE A 260 8.49 -27.89 -15.58
N TYR A 261 7.44 -28.04 -16.40
CA TYR A 261 7.50 -28.92 -17.57
C TYR A 261 8.55 -28.50 -18.59
N ARG A 262 8.78 -27.19 -18.77
CA ARG A 262 9.84 -26.70 -19.64
C ARG A 262 11.23 -27.11 -19.15
N ARG A 263 11.49 -26.99 -17.84
CA ARG A 263 12.77 -27.41 -17.22
C ARG A 263 12.97 -28.91 -17.29
N VAL A 264 11.95 -29.70 -16.93
CA VAL A 264 11.99 -31.17 -17.03
C VAL A 264 12.22 -31.59 -18.49
N GLY A 265 11.47 -31.02 -19.43
CA GLY A 265 11.62 -31.30 -20.87
C GLY A 265 13.01 -30.97 -21.40
N SER A 266 13.62 -29.88 -20.94
CA SER A 266 15.00 -29.52 -21.29
C SER A 266 16.00 -30.57 -20.76
N GLY A 267 15.82 -31.05 -19.52
CA GLY A 267 16.65 -32.12 -18.96
C GLY A 267 16.54 -33.44 -19.75
N LEU A 268 15.32 -33.80 -20.19
CA LEU A 268 15.10 -34.98 -21.03
C LEU A 268 15.77 -34.86 -22.40
N VAL A 269 15.77 -33.68 -23.02
CA VAL A 269 16.49 -33.40 -24.28
C VAL A 269 18.00 -33.54 -24.10
N GLU A 270 18.51 -33.23 -22.91
CA GLU A 270 19.91 -33.44 -22.53
C GLU A 270 20.24 -34.91 -22.17
N ASN A 271 19.35 -35.86 -22.50
CA ASN A 271 19.47 -37.29 -22.19
C ASN A 271 19.53 -37.63 -20.69
N GLN A 272 18.96 -36.79 -19.83
CA GLN A 272 18.76 -37.13 -18.42
C GLN A 272 17.58 -38.09 -18.29
N SER A 273 17.64 -38.99 -17.31
CA SER A 273 16.47 -39.79 -16.94
C SER A 273 15.36 -38.90 -16.37
N LEU A 274 14.12 -39.40 -16.38
CA LEU A 274 12.98 -38.66 -15.81
C LEU A 274 13.22 -38.29 -14.34
N SER A 275 13.76 -39.23 -13.55
CA SER A 275 14.08 -38.98 -12.14
C SER A 275 15.12 -37.87 -11.96
N GLU A 276 16.20 -37.89 -12.74
CA GLU A 276 17.24 -36.85 -12.70
C GLU A 276 16.73 -35.47 -13.14
N ALA A 277 15.81 -35.43 -14.12
CA ALA A 277 15.22 -34.18 -14.59
C ALA A 277 14.31 -33.56 -13.50
N TRP A 278 13.50 -34.37 -12.83
CA TRP A 278 12.65 -33.92 -11.72
C TRP A 278 13.43 -33.55 -10.47
N SER A 279 14.52 -34.26 -10.15
CA SER A 279 15.35 -33.95 -8.97
C SER A 279 16.07 -32.59 -9.07
N LYS A 280 16.09 -31.97 -10.25
CA LYS A 280 16.65 -30.63 -10.48
C LYS A 280 15.63 -29.51 -10.36
N ILE A 281 14.35 -29.82 -10.19
CA ILE A 281 13.31 -28.80 -9.99
C ILE A 281 13.43 -28.23 -8.57
N PRO A 282 13.56 -26.90 -8.40
CA PRO A 282 13.60 -26.31 -7.07
C PRO A 282 12.29 -26.54 -6.32
N GLU A 283 12.37 -26.90 -5.05
CA GLU A 283 11.19 -27.11 -4.20
C GLU A 283 10.31 -25.86 -4.13
N LYS A 284 10.93 -24.68 -4.00
CA LYS A 284 10.21 -23.39 -4.03
C LYS A 284 9.35 -23.21 -5.28
N LEU A 285 9.85 -23.63 -6.44
CA LEU A 285 9.12 -23.55 -7.71
C LEU A 285 7.93 -24.52 -7.73
N ALA A 286 8.15 -25.75 -7.28
CA ALA A 286 7.07 -26.74 -7.16
C ALA A 286 6.02 -26.30 -6.14
N PHE A 287 6.43 -25.67 -5.04
CA PHE A 287 5.52 -25.21 -4.00
C PHE A 287 4.65 -24.04 -4.47
N TYR A 288 5.14 -23.19 -5.37
CA TYR A 288 4.26 -22.21 -6.03
C TYR A 288 3.17 -22.84 -6.91
N ASP A 289 3.40 -24.04 -7.43
CA ASP A 289 2.44 -24.83 -8.22
C ASP A 289 1.48 -25.67 -7.33
N TYR A 290 1.32 -25.29 -6.06
CA TYR A 290 0.39 -25.91 -5.12
C TYR A 290 -0.86 -25.06 -4.90
N ILE A 291 -2.05 -25.65 -5.08
CA ILE A 291 -3.32 -24.92 -5.12
C ILE A 291 -3.65 -24.17 -3.83
N SER A 292 -3.25 -24.67 -2.65
CA SER A 292 -3.56 -23.99 -1.39
C SER A 292 -2.77 -22.69 -1.22
N ASN A 293 -1.68 -22.50 -1.99
CA ASN A 293 -0.95 -21.23 -2.03
C ASN A 293 -1.69 -20.14 -2.85
N ASN A 294 -2.75 -20.50 -3.57
CA ASN A 294 -3.58 -19.57 -4.32
C ASN A 294 -4.44 -18.69 -3.37
N PRO A 295 -4.36 -17.35 -3.45
CA PRO A 295 -5.09 -16.41 -2.60
C PRO A 295 -6.62 -16.39 -2.80
N ALA A 296 -7.14 -17.20 -3.73
CA ALA A 296 -8.58 -17.31 -4.02
C ALA A 296 -9.20 -18.60 -3.47
N LYS A 297 -8.57 -19.23 -2.46
CA LYS A 297 -9.04 -20.47 -1.85
C LYS A 297 -9.53 -20.35 -0.42
N GLY A 298 -9.12 -19.32 0.31
CA GLY A 298 -9.62 -19.11 1.66
C GLY A 298 -10.98 -18.44 1.69
N ASP A 299 -11.65 -18.56 2.83
CA ASP A 299 -12.92 -17.90 3.11
C ASP A 299 -12.78 -16.74 4.12
N LEU A 300 -13.86 -16.00 4.37
CA LEU A 300 -13.87 -14.82 5.24
C LEU A 300 -13.63 -15.14 6.72
N PHE A 301 -13.98 -16.34 7.18
CA PHE A 301 -14.00 -16.69 8.61
C PHE A 301 -12.94 -17.71 9.01
N THR A 302 -12.16 -18.20 8.05
CA THR A 302 -10.96 -18.99 8.27
C THR A 302 -9.83 -18.03 8.61
N ALA A 303 -9.70 -17.74 9.90
CA ALA A 303 -8.71 -16.82 10.44
C ALA A 303 -7.33 -17.48 10.61
N GLY A 304 -6.30 -16.65 10.63
CA GLY A 304 -4.92 -17.04 10.92
C GLY A 304 -4.10 -17.33 9.67
N SER A 305 -2.89 -17.87 9.89
CA SER A 305 -1.92 -18.23 8.85
C SER A 305 -2.45 -19.32 7.92
N MET A 306 -1.78 -19.48 6.79
CA MET A 306 -2.02 -20.61 5.90
C MET A 306 -1.66 -21.93 6.58
N ASP A 307 -0.63 -21.92 7.44
CA ASP A 307 -0.17 -23.09 8.20
C ASP A 307 -1.21 -23.59 9.22
N ASN A 308 -2.08 -22.70 9.72
CA ASN A 308 -3.22 -23.11 10.54
C ASN A 308 -4.26 -23.93 9.75
N GLY A 309 -4.24 -23.82 8.42
CA GLY A 309 -5.08 -24.56 7.49
C GLY A 309 -4.44 -25.89 7.08
N ASP A 310 -3.67 -25.89 6.00
CA ASP A 310 -3.10 -27.11 5.43
C ASP A 310 -1.90 -27.68 6.21
N GLY A 311 -1.27 -26.89 7.09
CA GLY A 311 -0.15 -27.29 7.95
C GLY A 311 1.18 -26.71 7.50
N ILE A 312 2.26 -27.04 8.21
CA ILE A 312 3.64 -26.71 7.82
C ILE A 312 4.17 -27.86 6.97
N VAL A 313 4.84 -27.56 5.85
CA VAL A 313 5.42 -28.59 4.98
C VAL A 313 6.60 -29.26 5.69
N THR A 314 6.62 -30.59 5.71
CA THR A 314 7.70 -31.37 6.34
C THR A 314 8.49 -32.23 5.37
N GLU A 315 7.85 -32.72 4.30
CA GLU A 315 8.49 -33.54 3.28
C GLU A 315 7.94 -33.22 1.89
N THR A 316 8.81 -33.34 0.89
CA THR A 316 8.56 -33.04 -0.52
C THR A 316 8.86 -34.29 -1.36
N GLU A 317 7.91 -34.69 -2.21
CA GLU A 317 8.13 -35.72 -3.22
C GLU A 317 7.84 -35.13 -4.61
N LEU A 318 8.88 -34.52 -5.19
CA LEU A 318 8.76 -33.71 -6.40
C LEU A 318 8.35 -34.49 -7.64
N PHE A 319 8.68 -35.78 -7.71
CA PHE A 319 8.33 -36.66 -8.84
C PHE A 319 6.80 -36.87 -8.96
N GLU A 320 6.08 -36.85 -7.84
CA GLU A 320 4.62 -36.94 -7.78
C GLU A 320 3.96 -35.58 -7.49
N GLN A 321 4.75 -34.50 -7.38
CA GLN A 321 4.31 -33.18 -6.89
C GLN A 321 3.54 -33.27 -5.56
N MET A 322 3.98 -34.15 -4.67
CA MET A 322 3.36 -34.38 -3.37
C MET A 322 4.08 -33.60 -2.27
N PHE A 323 3.29 -32.99 -1.39
CA PHE A 323 3.76 -32.30 -0.19
C PHE A 323 3.10 -32.95 1.02
N LEU A 324 3.90 -33.29 2.03
CA LEU A 324 3.42 -33.77 3.32
C LEU A 324 3.45 -32.64 4.33
N PHE A 325 2.37 -32.52 5.10
CA PHE A 325 2.15 -31.42 6.04
C PHE A 325 1.94 -31.93 7.47
N GLU A 326 2.55 -31.24 8.43
CA GLU A 326 2.30 -31.40 9.86
C GLU A 326 1.33 -30.33 10.37
N GLY A 327 0.24 -30.73 11.05
CA GLY A 327 -0.77 -29.78 11.52
C GLY A 327 -2.08 -30.43 11.97
N LYS A 328 -2.85 -29.72 12.81
CA LYS A 328 -4.07 -30.25 13.47
C LYS A 328 -5.35 -30.20 12.61
N ASN A 329 -5.42 -29.37 11.56
CA ASN A 329 -6.68 -29.03 10.87
C ASN A 329 -6.60 -29.10 9.32
N ARG A 330 -6.29 -30.27 8.76
CA ARG A 330 -6.04 -30.52 7.31
C ARG A 330 -7.23 -30.32 6.34
N SER A 331 -8.29 -29.58 6.69
CA SER A 331 -9.51 -29.50 5.88
C SER A 331 -9.92 -28.09 5.43
N ARG A 332 -9.17 -27.04 5.80
CA ARG A 332 -9.46 -25.65 5.40
C ARG A 332 -8.21 -24.96 4.90
N VAL A 333 -8.37 -24.14 3.87
CA VAL A 333 -7.31 -23.28 3.32
C VAL A 333 -7.53 -21.87 3.81
N SER A 334 -6.50 -21.21 4.34
CA SER A 334 -6.55 -19.78 4.71
C SER A 334 -6.04 -18.91 3.57
N ASN A 335 -6.43 -17.64 3.54
CA ASN A 335 -5.91 -16.67 2.58
C ASN A 335 -4.53 -16.16 3.00
N ASN A 336 -3.66 -15.96 2.02
CA ASN A 336 -2.36 -15.29 2.22
C ASN A 336 -2.53 -13.76 2.43
N PRO A 337 -1.48 -13.02 2.79
CA PRO A 337 -1.52 -11.57 2.99
C PRO A 337 -1.99 -10.78 1.77
N ARG A 338 -1.73 -11.26 0.54
CA ARG A 338 -2.25 -10.66 -0.69
C ARG A 338 -3.79 -10.66 -0.70
N GLY A 339 -4.41 -11.78 -0.31
CA GLY A 339 -5.87 -11.90 -0.20
C GLY A 339 -6.45 -10.95 0.84
N TRP A 340 -5.91 -10.97 2.06
CA TRP A 340 -6.38 -10.11 3.16
C TRP A 340 -6.19 -8.62 2.87
N PHE A 341 -5.03 -8.22 2.33
CA PHE A 341 -4.76 -6.84 1.93
C PHE A 341 -5.78 -6.37 0.89
N THR A 342 -6.01 -7.17 -0.15
CA THR A 342 -6.94 -6.85 -1.25
C THR A 342 -8.35 -6.65 -0.71
N PHE A 343 -8.85 -7.58 0.10
CA PHE A 343 -10.19 -7.51 0.68
C PHE A 343 -10.39 -6.28 1.57
N GLY A 344 -9.45 -6.03 2.50
CA GLY A 344 -9.52 -4.90 3.43
C GLY A 344 -9.53 -3.57 2.69
N HIS A 345 -8.59 -3.36 1.76
CA HIS A 345 -8.48 -2.10 1.03
C HIS A 345 -9.63 -1.91 0.04
N ALA A 346 -10.16 -2.97 -0.58
CA ALA A 346 -11.34 -2.87 -1.43
C ALA A 346 -12.55 -2.42 -0.60
N SER A 347 -12.76 -3.03 0.56
CA SER A 347 -13.85 -2.67 1.48
C SER A 347 -13.74 -1.22 1.96
N PHE A 348 -12.56 -0.79 2.42
CA PHE A 348 -12.35 0.60 2.84
C PHE A 348 -12.47 1.59 1.69
N SER A 349 -12.04 1.24 0.47
CA SER A 349 -12.19 2.10 -0.70
C SER A 349 -13.67 2.42 -0.97
N LEU A 350 -14.55 1.42 -0.86
CA LEU A 350 -15.98 1.61 -1.05
C LEU A 350 -16.59 2.49 0.05
N LEU A 351 -16.16 2.34 1.30
CA LEU A 351 -16.61 3.19 2.41
C LEU A 351 -16.12 4.64 2.23
N PHE A 352 -14.88 4.86 1.79
CA PHE A 352 -14.37 6.20 1.50
C PHE A 352 -15.11 6.86 0.35
N PHE A 353 -15.55 6.12 -0.67
CA PHE A 353 -16.40 6.67 -1.71
C PHE A 353 -17.68 7.31 -1.14
N PHE A 354 -18.39 6.63 -0.23
CA PHE A 354 -19.54 7.21 0.45
C PHE A 354 -19.17 8.44 1.30
N GLY A 355 -18.03 8.40 1.99
CA GLY A 355 -17.52 9.55 2.74
C GLY A 355 -17.26 10.77 1.85
N HIS A 356 -16.73 10.57 0.65
CA HIS A 356 -16.52 11.64 -0.32
C HIS A 356 -17.85 12.29 -0.74
N ILE A 357 -18.84 11.47 -1.13
CA ILE A 357 -20.17 11.94 -1.53
C ILE A 357 -20.84 12.72 -0.39
N TRP A 358 -20.78 12.17 0.83
CA TRP A 358 -21.32 12.80 2.03
C TRP A 358 -20.72 14.18 2.30
N HIS A 359 -19.39 14.28 2.40
CA HIS A 359 -18.71 15.55 2.69
C HIS A 359 -18.77 16.54 1.50
N GLY A 360 -18.85 16.03 0.27
CA GLY A 360 -19.06 16.85 -0.92
C GLY A 360 -20.42 17.53 -0.89
N ALA A 361 -21.48 16.76 -0.60
CA ALA A 361 -22.82 17.29 -0.43
C ALA A 361 -22.89 18.32 0.71
N ARG A 362 -22.31 18.02 1.87
CA ARG A 362 -22.25 18.96 3.02
C ARG A 362 -21.50 20.25 2.70
N THR A 363 -20.46 20.17 1.89
CA THR A 363 -19.69 21.34 1.47
C THR A 363 -20.50 22.26 0.56
N LEU A 364 -21.20 21.68 -0.42
CA LEU A 364 -21.95 22.43 -1.44
C LEU A 364 -23.31 22.93 -0.94
N PHE A 365 -24.02 22.12 -0.15
CA PHE A 365 -25.36 22.41 0.37
C PHE A 365 -25.33 22.82 1.85
N ARG A 366 -24.28 23.55 2.25
CA ARG A 366 -24.08 23.99 3.64
C ARG A 366 -25.19 24.93 4.12
N ASP A 367 -25.65 25.80 3.22
CA ASP A 367 -26.69 26.81 3.45
C ASP A 367 -28.05 26.19 3.79
N VAL A 368 -28.38 25.06 3.18
CA VAL A 368 -29.64 24.33 3.41
C VAL A 368 -29.49 23.12 4.34
N PHE A 369 -28.34 22.96 5.01
CA PHE A 369 -28.06 21.78 5.84
C PHE A 369 -29.04 21.62 7.01
N VAL A 370 -29.59 22.73 7.52
CA VAL A 370 -30.56 22.76 8.64
C VAL A 370 -32.02 22.86 8.18
N GLY A 371 -32.28 22.80 6.87
CA GLY A 371 -33.59 22.98 6.27
C GLY A 371 -33.56 23.95 5.09
N ILE A 372 -34.58 23.88 4.24
CA ILE A 372 -34.79 24.84 3.15
C ILE A 372 -35.41 26.14 3.69
N ASP A 373 -35.33 27.20 2.89
CA ASP A 373 -36.06 28.45 3.15
C ASP A 373 -37.58 28.16 3.24
N PRO A 374 -38.25 28.52 4.35
CA PRO A 374 -39.70 28.39 4.47
C PRO A 374 -40.50 29.14 3.39
N ASP A 375 -39.91 30.18 2.76
CA ASP A 375 -40.59 31.08 1.82
C ASP A 375 -40.26 30.77 0.33
N LEU A 376 -39.90 29.52 -0.01
CA LEU A 376 -39.37 29.12 -1.34
C LEU A 376 -40.42 29.06 -2.48
N ASP A 377 -41.71 29.20 -2.18
CA ASP A 377 -42.84 28.72 -3.00
C ASP A 377 -42.84 29.12 -4.48
N ALA A 378 -42.58 30.39 -4.81
CA ALA A 378 -42.66 30.84 -6.21
C ALA A 378 -41.54 30.27 -7.10
N GLN A 379 -40.38 29.90 -6.54
CA GLN A 379 -39.20 29.48 -7.30
C GLN A 379 -39.29 28.04 -7.84
N VAL A 380 -40.24 27.26 -7.33
CA VAL A 380 -40.43 25.84 -7.69
C VAL A 380 -41.64 25.62 -8.62
N GLU A 381 -42.36 26.67 -8.98
CA GLU A 381 -43.50 26.59 -9.90
C GLU A 381 -43.06 26.39 -11.37
N PHE A 382 -43.78 25.51 -12.07
CA PHE A 382 -43.50 25.22 -13.47
C PHE A 382 -43.68 26.46 -14.35
N GLY A 383 -42.60 26.86 -15.03
CA GLY A 383 -42.64 27.89 -16.04
C GLY A 383 -42.69 29.33 -15.52
N ALA A 384 -42.58 29.56 -14.20
CA ALA A 384 -42.57 30.90 -13.59
C ALA A 384 -41.34 31.75 -13.99
N PHE A 385 -40.22 31.10 -14.32
CA PHE A 385 -38.96 31.75 -14.72
C PHE A 385 -38.47 31.18 -16.06
N GLN A 386 -37.66 31.96 -16.79
CA GLN A 386 -36.95 31.51 -17.99
C GLN A 386 -35.77 30.60 -17.64
N LYS A 387 -35.20 30.74 -16.42
CA LYS A 387 -34.11 29.91 -15.90
C LYS A 387 -34.39 29.50 -14.45
N LEU A 388 -34.29 28.20 -14.16
CA LEU A 388 -34.53 27.65 -12.82
C LEU A 388 -33.54 28.23 -11.80
N GLY A 389 -34.03 28.58 -10.61
CA GLY A 389 -33.22 29.11 -9.50
C GLY A 389 -32.67 30.52 -9.73
N ASP A 390 -33.18 31.25 -10.73
CA ASP A 390 -32.74 32.61 -11.08
C ASP A 390 -33.91 33.61 -11.09
N PRO A 391 -34.18 34.28 -9.95
CA PRO A 391 -35.29 35.23 -9.82
C PRO A 391 -35.25 36.40 -10.80
N THR A 392 -34.08 36.70 -11.38
CA THR A 392 -33.91 37.80 -12.35
C THR A 392 -34.50 37.49 -13.72
N THR A 393 -34.95 36.24 -13.93
CA THR A 393 -35.44 35.74 -15.22
C THR A 393 -36.95 35.46 -15.21
N LYS A 394 -37.72 36.15 -14.36
CA LYS A 394 -39.18 35.98 -14.26
C LYS A 394 -39.85 36.25 -15.62
N LYS A 395 -40.81 35.39 -16.00
CA LYS A 395 -41.58 35.55 -17.24
C LYS A 395 -42.64 36.63 -17.15
#